data_AF-A0A7K3X056-F1
#
_entry.id   AF-A0A7K3X056-F1
#
_cell.length_a   1.000
_cell.length_b   1.000
_cell.length_c   1.000
_cell.angle_alpha   90.00
_cell.angle_beta   90.00
_cell.angle_gamma   90.00
#
_symmetry.space_group_name_H-M   'P 1'
#
loop_
_entity.id
_entity.type
_entity.pdbx_description
1 polymer ?
#
loop_
_entity_poly.entity_id
_entity_poly.type
_entity_poly.pdbx_seq_one_letter_code
_entity_poly.pdbx_strand_id
1 'polypeptide(L)'
;MTNRRVSPSPTPVRRAAGLLAGLALGAALLAGCSSEGASTDCALDSCTVTFDRGVEASATILGVEAKLVGAQGDQVTVEVAGEQLSLTVGQQATEVGGFQVSLDSVTDQNVVIRVAHNLNG
;
A
#
# COMPACT_ATOMS: atom_id res chain seq x y z
N MET A 1 57.30 -31.38 -28.28
CA MET A 1 55.94 -30.97 -28.69
C MET A 1 54.93 -31.84 -27.94
N THR A 2 54.34 -31.33 -26.85
CA THR A 2 53.29 -32.03 -26.10
C THR A 2 52.17 -31.03 -25.80
N ASN A 3 51.03 -31.22 -26.46
CA ASN A 3 49.88 -30.31 -26.39
C ASN A 3 49.16 -30.42 -25.05
N ARG A 4 48.93 -29.25 -24.46
CA ARG A 4 48.18 -29.01 -23.21
C ARG A 4 46.71 -29.37 -23.42
N ARG A 5 46.16 -30.30 -22.63
CA ARG A 5 44.71 -30.52 -22.57
C ARG A 5 44.05 -29.37 -21.82
N VAL A 6 43.07 -28.73 -22.46
CA VAL A 6 42.15 -27.75 -21.85
C VAL A 6 40.98 -28.52 -21.26
N SER A 7 40.74 -28.34 -19.96
CA SER A 7 39.53 -28.81 -19.27
C SER A 7 38.35 -27.89 -19.61
N PRO A 8 37.13 -28.42 -19.83
CA PRO A 8 35.95 -27.59 -20.04
C PRO A 8 35.45 -26.96 -18.72
N SER A 9 35.21 -25.65 -18.76
CA SER A 9 34.65 -24.85 -17.68
C SER A 9 33.21 -25.27 -17.38
N PRO A 10 32.79 -25.43 -16.11
CA PRO A 10 31.39 -25.66 -15.78
C PRO A 10 30.61 -24.35 -15.94
N THR A 11 29.62 -24.34 -16.83
CA THR A 11 28.65 -23.25 -17.00
C THR A 11 27.87 -23.00 -15.70
N PRO A 12 27.68 -21.74 -15.26
CA PRO A 12 26.94 -21.41 -14.04
C PRO A 12 25.44 -21.37 -14.33
N VAL A 13 24.83 -22.52 -14.63
CA VAL A 13 23.37 -22.64 -14.75
C VAL A 13 22.83 -23.01 -13.38
N ARG A 14 22.76 -22.07 -12.42
CA ARG A 14 22.11 -22.29 -11.10
C ARG A 14 21.99 -21.02 -10.26
N ARG A 15 21.35 -19.96 -10.75
CA ARG A 15 20.89 -18.83 -9.90
C ARG A 15 19.58 -18.22 -10.37
N ALA A 16 18.58 -19.05 -10.66
CA ALA A 16 17.23 -18.58 -10.97
C ALA A 16 16.16 -19.44 -10.28
N ALA A 17 16.36 -19.82 -9.02
CA ALA A 17 15.41 -20.63 -8.26
C ALA A 17 15.23 -20.15 -6.80
N GLY A 18 15.38 -18.84 -6.54
CA GLY A 18 15.25 -18.28 -5.19
C GLY A 18 14.18 -17.19 -5.03
N LEU A 19 13.58 -16.69 -6.12
CA LEU A 19 12.74 -15.49 -6.06
C LEU A 19 11.23 -15.75 -5.89
N LEU A 20 10.79 -17.00 -5.78
CA LEU A 20 9.35 -17.35 -5.72
C LEU A 20 8.84 -17.75 -4.32
N ALA A 21 9.72 -17.92 -3.32
CA ALA A 21 9.31 -18.33 -1.98
C ALA A 21 8.91 -17.17 -1.06
N GLY A 22 9.14 -15.91 -1.45
CA GLY A 22 8.77 -14.73 -0.66
C GLY A 22 7.29 -14.33 -0.76
N LEU A 23 6.58 -14.79 -1.81
CA LEU A 23 5.20 -14.36 -2.09
C LEU A 23 4.14 -15.14 -1.27
N ALA A 24 4.49 -16.31 -0.70
CA ALA A 24 3.53 -17.13 0.02
C ALA A 24 3.24 -16.62 1.45
N LEU A 25 4.19 -15.94 2.10
CA LEU A 25 3.98 -15.36 3.44
C LEU A 25 3.34 -13.96 3.40
N GLY A 26 3.30 -13.29 2.25
CA GLY A 26 2.60 -12.01 2.09
C GLY A 26 1.07 -12.16 2.01
N ALA A 27 0.58 -13.31 1.53
CA ALA A 27 -0.84 -13.51 1.26
C ALA A 27 -1.70 -13.74 2.53
N ALA A 28 -1.10 -14.23 3.63
CA ALA A 28 -1.86 -14.55 4.85
C ALA A 28 -2.25 -13.31 5.68
N LEU A 29 -1.55 -12.18 5.52
CA LEU A 29 -1.87 -10.93 6.21
C LEU A 29 -2.93 -10.08 5.49
N LEU A 30 -3.26 -10.42 4.24
CA LEU A 30 -4.21 -9.67 3.41
C LEU A 30 -5.68 -10.00 3.69
N ALA A 31 -5.97 -10.96 4.58
CA ALA A 31 -7.35 -11.40 4.86
C ALA A 31 -8.25 -10.33 5.54
N GLY A 32 -7.70 -9.14 5.84
CA GLY A 32 -8.44 -8.02 6.45
C GLY A 32 -8.55 -6.76 5.59
N CYS A 33 -8.03 -6.77 4.36
CA CYS A 33 -8.18 -5.65 3.42
C CYS A 33 -9.22 -6.01 2.36
N SER A 34 -10.37 -5.35 2.41
CA SER A 34 -11.37 -5.39 1.34
C SER A 34 -11.49 -4.00 0.77
N SER A 35 -11.38 -3.85 -0.56
CA SER A 35 -11.45 -2.54 -1.20
C SER A 35 -12.34 -2.60 -2.45
N GLU A 36 -13.19 -1.59 -2.60
CA GLU A 36 -14.11 -1.39 -3.72
C GLU A 36 -13.85 -0.01 -4.32
N GLY A 37 -13.48 0.04 -5.60
CA GLY A 37 -13.05 1.29 -6.25
C GLY A 37 -11.74 1.87 -5.68
N ALA A 38 -10.95 1.03 -5.01
CA ALA A 38 -9.68 1.42 -4.41
C ALA A 38 -8.67 0.26 -4.41
N SER A 39 -7.38 0.61 -4.47
CA SER A 39 -6.25 -0.31 -4.32
C SER A 39 -5.63 -0.12 -2.93
N THR A 40 -5.42 -1.19 -2.18
CA THR A 40 -4.77 -1.15 -0.85
C THR A 40 -3.47 -1.92 -0.83
N ASP A 41 -2.39 -1.24 -0.46
CA ASP A 41 -1.05 -1.81 -0.26
C ASP A 41 -0.67 -1.71 1.21
N CYS A 42 -0.80 -2.82 1.94
CA CYS A 42 -0.49 -2.89 3.37
C CYS A 42 0.89 -3.49 3.66
N ALA A 43 1.68 -2.76 4.44
CA ALA A 43 2.85 -3.21 5.17
C ALA A 43 2.45 -3.65 6.60
N LEU A 44 3.44 -3.96 7.44
CA LEU A 44 3.24 -4.50 8.80
C LEU A 44 2.46 -3.54 9.73
N ASP A 45 2.70 -2.23 9.58
CA ASP A 45 2.20 -1.18 10.48
C ASP A 45 1.52 -0.03 9.72
N SER A 46 1.53 -0.06 8.39
CA SER A 46 0.93 0.98 7.57
C SER A 46 0.32 0.43 6.29
N CYS A 47 -0.71 1.10 5.80
CA CYS A 47 -1.41 0.79 4.57
C CYS A 47 -1.52 2.05 3.71
N THR A 48 -1.20 1.90 2.44
CA THR A 48 -1.42 2.93 1.42
C THR A 48 -2.68 2.56 0.66
N VAL A 49 -3.63 3.50 0.59
CA VAL A 49 -4.90 3.33 -0.09
C VAL A 49 -4.95 4.31 -1.25
N THR A 50 -5.17 3.79 -2.45
CA THR A 50 -5.35 4.58 -3.66
C THR A 50 -6.81 4.48 -4.08
N PHE A 51 -7.57 5.55 -3.91
CA PHE A 51 -8.96 5.64 -4.35
C PHE A 51 -9.03 6.16 -5.79
N ASP A 52 -9.82 5.51 -6.63
CA ASP A 52 -10.17 6.01 -7.95
C ASP A 52 -11.16 7.18 -7.81
N ARG A 53 -10.92 8.28 -8.54
CA ARG A 53 -11.81 9.44 -8.55
C ARG A 53 -12.97 9.23 -9.53
N GLY A 54 -14.14 9.76 -9.16
CA GLY A 54 -15.34 9.70 -10.00
C GLY A 54 -16.17 8.43 -9.83
N VAL A 55 -15.80 7.56 -8.89
CA VAL A 55 -16.59 6.42 -8.44
C VAL A 55 -16.81 6.51 -6.93
N GLU A 56 -17.83 5.82 -6.41
CA GLU A 56 -17.93 5.61 -4.96
C GLU A 56 -16.84 4.62 -4.55
N ALA A 57 -15.90 5.08 -3.74
CA ALA A 57 -14.72 4.31 -3.37
C ALA A 57 -14.64 4.15 -1.84
N SER A 58 -14.48 2.92 -1.38
CA SER A 58 -14.35 2.55 0.03
C SER A 58 -13.37 1.40 0.20
N ALA A 59 -12.60 1.46 1.28
CA ALA A 59 -11.66 0.41 1.63
C ALA A 59 -11.73 0.14 3.13
N THR A 60 -11.87 -1.12 3.50
CA THR A 60 -11.72 -1.57 4.88
C THR A 60 -10.28 -1.99 5.07
N ILE A 61 -9.59 -1.31 5.98
CA ILE A 61 -8.18 -1.54 6.29
C ILE A 61 -8.07 -1.85 7.78
N LEU A 62 -7.53 -3.02 8.12
CA LEU A 62 -7.27 -3.40 9.52
C LEU A 62 -8.54 -3.35 10.40
N GLY A 63 -9.72 -3.58 9.80
CA GLY A 63 -11.03 -3.51 10.47
C GLY A 63 -11.65 -2.11 10.56
N VAL A 64 -10.98 -1.09 10.03
CA VAL A 64 -11.50 0.28 9.93
C VAL A 64 -11.92 0.58 8.50
N GLU A 65 -13.13 1.09 8.32
CA GLU A 65 -13.60 1.54 7.02
C GLU A 65 -13.09 2.96 6.74
N ALA A 66 -12.52 3.13 5.55
CA ALA A 66 -12.09 4.40 4.98
C ALA A 66 -12.87 4.64 3.68
N LYS A 67 -13.66 5.70 3.64
CA LYS A 67 -14.50 6.06 2.51
C LYS A 67 -14.09 7.42 1.95
N LEU A 68 -13.98 7.52 0.64
CA LEU A 68 -13.79 8.81 -0.02
C LEU A 68 -15.14 9.53 -0.12
N VAL A 69 -15.28 10.65 0.60
CA VAL A 69 -16.50 11.48 0.56
C VAL A 69 -16.40 12.52 -0.55
N GLY A 70 -15.22 13.09 -0.74
CA GLY A 70 -14.99 14.05 -1.81
C GLY A 70 -13.52 14.44 -1.93
N ALA A 71 -13.14 14.91 -3.11
CA ALA A 71 -11.82 15.48 -3.37
C ALA A 71 -12.00 16.76 -4.19
N GLN A 72 -11.44 17.87 -3.71
CA GLN A 72 -11.58 19.19 -4.32
C GLN A 72 -10.23 19.93 -4.29
N GLY A 73 -9.63 20.11 -5.48
CA GLY A 73 -8.26 20.62 -5.58
C GLY A 73 -7.28 19.72 -4.82
N ASP A 74 -6.51 20.31 -3.91
CA ASP A 74 -5.52 19.63 -3.07
C ASP A 74 -6.08 19.15 -1.72
N GLN A 75 -7.39 19.34 -1.50
CA GLN A 75 -8.09 18.94 -0.28
C GLN A 75 -8.97 17.72 -0.54
N VAL A 76 -8.95 16.78 0.39
CA VAL A 76 -9.73 15.55 0.33
C VAL A 76 -10.50 15.39 1.63
N THR A 77 -11.79 15.12 1.52
CA THR A 77 -12.63 14.69 2.62
C THR A 77 -12.79 13.18 2.57
N VAL A 78 -12.28 12.51 3.59
CA VAL A 78 -12.44 11.07 3.80
C VAL A 78 -13.18 10.82 5.10
N GLU A 79 -13.95 9.75 5.14
CA GLU A 79 -14.55 9.25 6.38
C GLU A 79 -13.76 8.03 6.81
N VAL A 80 -13.20 8.05 8.01
CA VAL A 80 -12.38 6.96 8.55
C VAL A 80 -12.94 6.59 9.91
N ALA A 81 -13.24 5.31 10.12
CA ALA A 81 -13.89 4.82 11.34
C ALA A 81 -15.25 5.50 11.66
N GLY A 82 -15.94 6.02 10.63
CA GLY A 82 -17.19 6.78 10.80
C GLY A 82 -17.00 8.25 11.17
N GLU A 83 -15.76 8.75 11.20
CA GLU A 83 -15.43 10.16 11.44
C GLU A 83 -14.96 10.84 10.15
N GLN A 84 -15.57 11.98 9.79
CA GLN A 84 -15.15 12.75 8.62
C GLN A 84 -13.95 13.64 8.91
N LEU A 85 -12.92 13.47 8.08
CA LEU A 85 -11.65 14.16 8.16
C LEU A 85 -11.37 14.86 6.82
N SER A 86 -10.95 16.11 6.93
CA SER A 86 -10.44 16.87 5.79
C SER A 86 -8.93 16.89 5.84
N LEU A 87 -8.30 16.26 4.85
CA LEU A 87 -6.87 16.18 4.69
C LEU A 87 -6.44 17.07 3.52
N THR A 88 -5.23 17.63 3.62
CA THR A 88 -4.65 18.47 2.56
C THR A 88 -3.25 17.97 2.25
N VAL A 89 -2.88 17.98 0.97
CA VAL A 89 -1.58 17.45 0.52
C VAL A 89 -0.45 18.20 1.23
N GLY A 90 0.54 17.45 1.74
CA GLY A 90 1.70 18.01 2.44
C GLY A 90 1.43 18.48 3.87
N GLN A 91 0.22 18.30 4.41
CA GLN A 91 -0.04 18.49 5.83
C GLN A 91 0.42 17.28 6.65
N GLN A 92 0.56 17.53 7.96
CA GLN A 92 0.91 16.50 8.93
C GLN A 92 -0.20 15.43 9.00
N ALA A 93 0.18 14.20 9.33
CA ALA A 93 -0.79 13.13 9.54
C ALA A 93 -1.76 13.51 10.67
N THR A 94 -3.05 13.26 10.45
CA THR A 94 -4.11 13.48 11.43
C THR A 94 -4.43 12.17 12.11
N GLU A 95 -4.53 12.19 13.44
CA GLU A 95 -4.88 11.00 14.21
C GLU A 95 -6.40 10.82 14.29
N VAL A 96 -6.87 9.61 14.02
CA VAL A 96 -8.27 9.21 14.22
C VAL A 96 -8.34 7.75 14.67
N GLY A 97 -9.10 7.45 15.73
CA GLY A 97 -9.28 6.07 16.20
C GLY A 97 -7.98 5.29 16.51
N GLY A 98 -6.87 5.96 16.83
CA GLY A 98 -5.56 5.32 17.05
C GLY A 98 -4.72 5.09 15.78
N PHE A 99 -5.15 5.61 14.63
CA PHE A 99 -4.45 5.57 13.36
C PHE A 99 -4.00 6.97 12.94
N GLN A 100 -2.83 7.08 12.34
CA GLN A 100 -2.36 8.27 11.67
C GLN A 100 -2.75 8.21 10.19
N VAL A 101 -3.57 9.16 9.76
CA VAL A 101 -4.05 9.28 8.38
C VAL A 101 -3.40 10.50 7.75
N SER A 102 -2.72 10.33 6.63
CA SER A 102 -2.14 11.41 5.85
C SER A 102 -2.54 11.32 4.38
N LEU A 103 -2.57 12.48 3.73
CA LEU A 103 -2.77 12.59 2.29
C LEU A 103 -1.41 12.66 1.61
N ASP A 104 -1.10 11.64 0.82
CA ASP A 104 0.18 11.51 0.13
C ASP A 104 0.17 12.29 -1.19
N SER A 105 -0.84 12.03 -2.03
CA SER A 105 -1.01 12.74 -3.29
C SER A 105 -2.46 12.78 -3.75
N VAL A 106 -2.79 13.82 -4.52
CA VAL A 106 -4.08 13.97 -5.22
C VAL A 106 -3.79 14.24 -6.69
N THR A 107 -4.45 13.48 -7.56
CA THR A 107 -4.39 13.65 -9.01
C THR A 107 -5.79 13.78 -9.57
N ASP A 108 -5.90 14.00 -10.88
CA ASP A 108 -7.21 14.05 -11.56
C ASP A 108 -7.92 12.69 -11.53
N GLN A 109 -7.17 11.60 -11.42
CA GLN A 109 -7.70 10.24 -11.52
C GLN A 109 -7.69 9.50 -10.19
N ASN A 110 -6.75 9.80 -9.29
CA ASN A 110 -6.50 9.03 -8.08
C ASN A 110 -6.25 9.92 -6.87
N VAL A 111 -6.67 9.44 -5.70
CA VAL A 111 -6.36 10.00 -4.39
C VAL A 111 -5.59 8.96 -3.60
N VAL A 112 -4.38 9.28 -3.17
CA VAL A 112 -3.53 8.38 -2.39
C VAL A 112 -3.48 8.86 -0.95
N ILE A 113 -4.03 8.06 -0.04
CA ILE A 113 -3.87 8.26 1.40
C ILE A 113 -2.97 7.19 2.00
N ARG A 114 -2.32 7.54 3.10
CA ARG A 114 -1.58 6.60 3.93
C ARG A 114 -2.23 6.55 5.31
N VAL A 115 -2.48 5.34 5.77
CA VAL A 115 -3.03 5.03 7.09
C VAL A 115 -1.99 4.20 7.83
N ALA A 116 -1.49 4.68 8.95
CA ALA A 116 -0.52 3.95 9.78
C ALA A 116 -1.07 3.75 11.18
N HIS A 117 -0.76 2.63 11.83
CA HIS A 117 -1.03 2.48 13.25
C HIS A 117 -0.19 3.49 14.05
N ASN A 118 -0.80 4.19 15.00
CA ASN A 118 -0.02 4.96 15.96
C ASN A 118 0.61 3.99 16.98
N LEU A 119 1.91 3.71 16.82
CA LEU A 119 2.66 2.80 17.69
C LEU A 119 3.06 3.43 19.05
N ASN A 120 2.65 4.68 19.35
CA ASN A 120 2.89 5.32 20.65
C ASN A 120 1.71 5.16 21.63
N GLY A 121 0.73 4.30 21.32
CA GLY A 121 -0.39 3.94 22.19
C GLY A 121 -0.07 2.86 23.21
#